data_AF-A0A963DWJ0-F1
#
_entry.id   AF-A0A963DWJ0-F1
#
_cell.length_a   1.000
_cell.length_b   1.000
_cell.length_c   1.000
_cell.angle_alpha   90.00
_cell.angle_beta   90.00
_cell.angle_gamma   90.00
#
_symmetry.space_group_name_H-M   'P 1'
#
loop_
_entity.id
_entity.type
_entity.pdbx_description
1 polymer ?
#
loop_
_entity_poly.entity_id
_entity_poly.type
_entity_poly.pdbx_seq_one_letter_code
_entity_poly.pdbx_strand_id
1 'polypeptide(L)'
;MTTGADAAIRVERVVKTYRVWNSPGDRLYVPALRWLHPRLQRIAGAPNGLRRRALDAIARRAERGCDEYTALDDVSIELARGDALGIVGPNGSGKSTLLKIVAGLVQPSAGQVRVNGRTAALLELGSGFNPEFTGRENIYLNGAILGIPQQRLRARFDAIVDFAELEDFIDHPIKTYSTGMVARLAFAVQVHVDPAILIVDEALAVGDASFQAKAISIIEEILNRGTTLLFVSHDMQMVRAFCNRAIYLRKGRMVVAGETEEVTRRYIFDAHQERLSSQRGSAGLVERDTHFVGSDGIRVVEASAGGRCRHLTVDFGEEMNFLFEIFVGAEMAHPRVFVDILDGKGLHLAGRVVSLPRHYLHKTVALDVRIRAALQKGIYRVRLRVADASSLHAISMQWRHDEMLSFEVTRDSREDFLGLFPLPMETRWIADGQD
;
A
#
# COMPACT_ATOMS: atom_id res chain seq x y z
N MET A 1 -22.63 -9.73 27.88
CA MET A 1 -22.86 -10.55 26.67
C MET A 1 -24.04 -9.97 25.92
N THR A 2 -23.80 -8.93 25.12
CA THR A 2 -24.82 -8.22 24.31
C THR A 2 -24.16 -7.60 23.07
N THR A 3 -23.31 -8.36 22.37
CA THR A 3 -22.54 -7.89 21.20
C THR A 3 -22.98 -8.55 19.88
N GLY A 4 -24.21 -9.07 19.81
CA GLY A 4 -24.68 -9.82 18.64
C GLY A 4 -25.43 -9.03 17.58
N ALA A 5 -26.03 -7.88 17.91
CA ALA A 5 -27.14 -7.33 17.12
C ALA A 5 -26.77 -6.22 16.12
N ASP A 6 -25.56 -5.63 16.19
CA ASP A 6 -25.25 -4.39 15.44
C ASP A 6 -24.03 -4.46 14.51
N ALA A 7 -23.52 -5.67 14.25
CA ALA A 7 -22.44 -5.85 13.28
C ALA A 7 -22.96 -5.71 11.84
N ALA A 8 -22.39 -4.76 11.08
CA ALA A 8 -22.62 -4.62 9.65
C ALA A 8 -21.92 -5.74 8.85
N ILE A 9 -20.69 -6.06 9.24
CA ILE A 9 -19.88 -7.13 8.64
C ILE A 9 -19.33 -7.99 9.77
N ARG A 10 -19.51 -9.31 9.66
CA ARG A 10 -18.89 -10.29 10.53
C ARG A 10 -18.24 -11.40 9.71
N VAL A 11 -16.95 -11.57 9.89
CA VAL A 11 -16.12 -12.60 9.27
C VAL A 11 -15.58 -13.46 10.40
N GLU A 12 -15.84 -14.76 10.36
CA GLU A 12 -15.44 -15.70 11.41
C GLU A 12 -14.59 -16.80 10.80
N ARG A 13 -13.31 -16.84 11.20
CA ARG A 13 -12.37 -17.91 10.90
C ARG A 13 -12.27 -18.25 9.41
N VAL A 14 -12.28 -17.22 8.58
CA VAL A 14 -12.30 -17.39 7.14
C VAL A 14 -10.96 -17.89 6.63
N VAL A 15 -11.02 -18.97 5.87
CA VAL A 15 -9.91 -19.53 5.10
C VAL A 15 -10.28 -19.48 3.63
N LYS A 16 -9.34 -19.09 2.77
CA LYS A 16 -9.50 -19.19 1.32
C LYS A 16 -8.28 -19.82 0.68
N THR A 17 -8.48 -20.99 0.07
CA THR A 17 -7.46 -21.70 -0.68
C THR A 17 -7.86 -21.81 -2.14
N TYR A 18 -6.97 -21.38 -3.02
CA TYR A 18 -7.07 -21.54 -4.47
C TYR A 18 -6.31 -22.80 -4.88
N ARG A 19 -6.88 -23.57 -5.81
CA ARG A 19 -6.24 -24.73 -6.42
C ARG A 19 -5.78 -24.36 -7.81
N VAL A 20 -4.48 -24.43 -8.04
CA VAL A 20 -3.84 -24.23 -9.34
C VAL A 20 -3.56 -25.61 -9.92
N TRP A 21 -4.05 -25.85 -11.13
CA TRP A 21 -3.92 -27.14 -11.81
C TRP A 21 -2.95 -26.98 -12.97
N ASN A 22 -2.02 -27.92 -13.13
CA ASN A 22 -1.01 -27.84 -14.18
C ASN A 22 -1.58 -28.13 -15.58
N SER A 23 -2.66 -28.93 -15.65
CA SER A 23 -3.40 -29.16 -16.88
C SER A 23 -4.90 -29.28 -16.62
N PRO A 24 -5.76 -29.07 -17.64
CA PRO A 24 -7.19 -29.35 -17.54
C PRO A 24 -7.50 -30.80 -17.14
N GLY A 25 -6.67 -31.76 -17.59
CA GLY A 25 -6.81 -33.18 -17.23
C GLY A 25 -6.57 -33.47 -15.75
N ASP A 26 -5.69 -32.70 -15.10
CA ASP A 26 -5.41 -32.86 -13.67
C ASP A 26 -6.65 -32.57 -12.81
N ARG A 27 -7.53 -31.67 -13.26
CA ARG A 27 -8.81 -31.38 -12.59
C ARG A 27 -9.71 -32.60 -12.46
N LEU A 28 -9.60 -33.56 -13.38
CA LEU A 28 -10.43 -34.76 -13.40
C LEU A 28 -9.80 -35.88 -12.56
N TYR A 29 -8.54 -36.21 -12.82
CA TYR A 29 -7.93 -37.42 -12.25
C TYR A 29 -7.32 -37.19 -10.87
N VAL A 30 -6.74 -36.03 -10.58
CA VAL A 30 -6.06 -35.78 -9.29
C VAL A 30 -7.03 -35.88 -8.10
N PRO A 31 -8.28 -35.33 -8.14
CA PRO A 31 -9.24 -35.55 -7.06
C PRO A 31 -9.57 -37.04 -6.85
N ALA A 32 -9.76 -37.79 -7.93
CA ALA A 32 -10.05 -39.22 -7.89
C ALA A 32 -8.86 -40.01 -7.30
N LEU A 33 -7.63 -39.68 -7.70
CA LEU A 33 -6.41 -40.29 -7.19
C LEU A 33 -6.21 -39.99 -5.69
N ARG A 34 -6.40 -38.73 -5.25
CA ARG A 34 -6.33 -38.36 -3.82
C ARG A 34 -7.40 -39.08 -2.99
N TRP A 35 -8.59 -39.30 -3.53
CA TRP A 35 -9.68 -40.03 -2.86
C TRP A 35 -9.44 -41.54 -2.77
N LEU A 36 -8.90 -42.16 -3.84
CA LEU A 36 -8.63 -43.60 -3.90
C LEU A 36 -7.39 -44.01 -3.09
N HIS A 37 -6.36 -43.16 -3.05
CA HIS A 37 -5.07 -43.47 -2.42
C HIS A 37 -5.17 -44.01 -0.98
N PRO A 38 -5.84 -43.34 -0.01
CA PRO A 38 -5.94 -43.85 1.36
C PRO A 38 -6.79 -45.13 1.48
N ARG A 39 -7.70 -45.40 0.53
CA ARG A 39 -8.46 -46.65 0.51
C ARG A 39 -7.63 -47.82 -0.02
N LEU A 40 -6.85 -47.59 -1.08
CA LEU A 40 -5.95 -48.58 -1.65
C LEU A 40 -4.84 -48.97 -0.66
N GLN A 41 -4.34 -48.02 0.14
CA GLN A 41 -3.39 -48.31 1.21
C GLN A 41 -3.97 -49.18 2.34
N ARG A 42 -5.26 -49.02 2.68
CA ARG A 42 -5.91 -49.83 3.74
C ARG A 42 -6.26 -51.25 3.29
N ILE A 43 -6.60 -51.42 2.01
CA ILE A 43 -6.93 -52.73 1.43
C ILE A 43 -5.64 -53.53 1.14
N ALA A 44 -4.53 -52.85 0.86
CA ALA A 44 -3.22 -53.47 0.69
C ALA A 44 -2.54 -53.74 2.05
N GLY A 45 -2.97 -54.79 2.76
CA GLY A 45 -2.19 -55.33 3.89
C GLY A 45 -0.74 -55.63 3.47
N ALA A 46 0.22 -55.29 4.36
CA ALA A 46 1.69 -55.42 4.24
C ALA A 46 2.21 -55.57 2.78
N PRO A 47 2.49 -54.46 2.06
CA PRO A 47 2.73 -54.54 0.63
C PRO A 47 4.16 -54.94 0.30
N ASN A 48 4.32 -55.96 -0.56
CA ASN A 48 5.55 -56.21 -1.31
C ASN A 48 6.07 -54.90 -1.94
N GLY A 49 7.39 -54.68 -1.91
CA GLY A 49 8.02 -53.38 -2.22
C GLY A 49 7.65 -52.74 -3.57
N LEU A 50 7.26 -53.55 -4.57
CA LEU A 50 6.79 -53.07 -5.87
C LEU A 50 5.41 -52.38 -5.82
N ARG A 51 4.43 -52.92 -5.09
CA ARG A 51 3.09 -52.31 -4.98
C ARG A 51 3.14 -50.99 -4.21
N ARG A 52 3.98 -50.93 -3.17
CA ARG A 52 4.23 -49.69 -2.41
C ARG A 52 4.82 -48.60 -3.31
N ARG A 53 5.84 -48.95 -4.11
CA ARG A 53 6.45 -48.01 -5.07
C ARG A 53 5.47 -47.48 -6.12
N ALA A 54 4.54 -48.30 -6.60
CA ALA A 54 3.52 -47.88 -7.56
C ALA A 54 2.49 -46.92 -6.94
N LEU A 55 1.99 -47.22 -5.73
CA LEU A 55 1.09 -46.33 -5.00
C LEU A 55 1.76 -44.99 -4.68
N ASP A 56 3.02 -45.01 -4.24
CA ASP A 56 3.79 -43.79 -3.97
C ASP A 56 4.03 -42.96 -5.25
N ALA A 57 4.21 -43.61 -6.41
CA ALA A 57 4.36 -42.91 -7.68
C ALA A 57 3.06 -42.21 -8.12
N ILE A 58 1.91 -42.85 -7.89
CA ILE A 58 0.59 -42.28 -8.15
C ILE A 58 0.32 -41.09 -7.22
N ALA A 59 0.62 -41.22 -5.92
CA ALA A 59 0.49 -40.13 -4.95
C ALA A 59 1.36 -38.93 -5.33
N ARG A 60 2.64 -39.15 -5.65
CA ARG A 60 3.55 -38.10 -6.12
C ARG A 60 3.06 -37.42 -7.40
N ARG A 61 2.43 -38.16 -8.32
CA ARG A 61 1.85 -37.56 -9.54
C ARG A 61 0.60 -36.74 -9.24
N ALA A 62 -0.23 -37.17 -8.29
CA ALA A 62 -1.38 -36.42 -7.83
C ALA A 62 -0.98 -35.14 -7.06
N GLU A 63 0.09 -35.19 -6.26
CA GLU A 63 0.67 -34.02 -5.59
C GLU A 63 1.21 -33.01 -6.59
N ARG A 64 1.91 -33.47 -7.63
CA ARG A 64 2.43 -32.60 -8.70
C ARG A 64 1.37 -32.06 -9.66
N GLY A 65 0.14 -32.55 -9.62
CA GLY A 65 -0.92 -32.09 -10.54
C GLY A 65 -1.74 -30.91 -10.00
N CYS A 66 -1.58 -30.56 -8.72
CA CYS A 66 -2.38 -29.54 -8.05
C CYS A 66 -1.59 -28.83 -6.95
N ASP A 67 -1.30 -27.55 -7.20
CA ASP A 67 -0.73 -26.65 -6.21
C ASP A 67 -1.85 -25.93 -5.46
N GLU A 68 -1.68 -25.78 -4.14
CA GLU A 68 -2.62 -25.08 -3.27
C GLU A 68 -2.01 -23.76 -2.81
N TYR A 69 -2.72 -22.66 -3.06
CA TYR A 69 -2.35 -21.33 -2.62
C TYR A 69 -3.39 -20.81 -1.62
N THR A 70 -3.01 -20.72 -0.35
CA THR A 70 -3.85 -20.16 0.70
C THR A 70 -3.71 -18.64 0.72
N ALA A 71 -4.76 -17.95 0.26
CA ALA A 71 -4.83 -16.50 0.21
C ALA A 71 -5.27 -15.86 1.53
N LEU A 72 -6.09 -16.58 2.31
CA LEU A 72 -6.53 -16.19 3.66
C LEU A 72 -6.49 -17.42 4.56
N ASP A 73 -6.03 -17.22 5.80
CA ASP A 73 -5.83 -18.28 6.79
C ASP A 73 -6.29 -17.78 8.17
N ASP A 74 -7.45 -18.28 8.61
CA ASP A 74 -8.09 -18.01 9.90
C ASP A 74 -8.30 -16.50 10.21
N VAL A 75 -8.85 -15.77 9.24
CA VAL A 75 -9.13 -14.33 9.41
C VAL A 75 -10.51 -14.13 10.05
N SER A 76 -10.56 -13.37 11.14
CA SER A 76 -11.80 -12.97 11.80
C SER A 76 -11.84 -11.46 11.99
N ILE A 77 -12.93 -10.83 11.54
CA ILE A 77 -13.17 -9.38 11.69
C ILE A 77 -14.63 -9.11 12.05
N GLU A 78 -14.83 -8.07 12.84
CA GLU A 78 -16.15 -7.56 13.17
C GLU A 78 -16.17 -6.04 13.03
N LEU A 79 -17.11 -5.56 12.22
CA LEU A 79 -17.30 -4.15 11.91
C LEU A 79 -18.74 -3.75 12.22
N ALA A 80 -18.91 -2.75 13.09
CA ALA A 80 -20.21 -2.19 13.44
C ALA A 80 -20.75 -1.31 12.31
N ARG A 81 -22.05 -1.01 12.35
CA ARG A 81 -22.67 -0.07 11.40
C ARG A 81 -22.09 1.33 11.56
N GLY A 82 -21.75 1.97 10.45
CA GLY A 82 -21.20 3.33 10.42
C GLY A 82 -19.72 3.43 10.77
N ASP A 83 -19.08 2.33 11.18
CA ASP A 83 -17.64 2.28 11.37
C ASP A 83 -16.89 2.13 10.04
N ALA A 84 -15.61 2.52 10.05
CA ALA A 84 -14.74 2.47 8.90
C ALA A 84 -13.46 1.65 9.17
N LEU A 85 -13.30 0.55 8.44
CA LEU A 85 -12.18 -0.38 8.60
C LEU A 85 -11.20 -0.29 7.44
N GLY A 86 -9.95 0.08 7.75
CA GLY A 86 -8.83 0.01 6.84
C GLY A 86 -8.21 -1.39 6.78
N ILE A 87 -7.88 -1.89 5.60
CA ILE A 87 -7.15 -3.14 5.41
C ILE A 87 -5.80 -2.81 4.76
N VAL A 88 -4.72 -2.99 5.51
CA VAL A 88 -3.35 -2.70 5.06
C VAL A 88 -2.51 -3.98 4.97
N GLY A 89 -1.44 -3.93 4.19
CA GLY A 89 -0.48 -5.03 4.06
C GLY A 89 0.17 -5.09 2.68
N PRO A 90 1.24 -5.89 2.52
CA PRO A 90 1.96 -5.99 1.25
C PRO A 90 1.11 -6.62 0.15
N ASN A 91 1.62 -6.55 -1.08
CA ASN A 91 1.02 -7.26 -2.21
C ASN A 91 0.99 -8.77 -1.94
N GLY A 92 -0.10 -9.42 -2.35
CA GLY A 92 -0.31 -10.84 -2.08
C GLY A 92 -0.67 -11.19 -0.63
N SER A 93 -0.95 -10.21 0.25
CA SER A 93 -1.31 -10.50 1.64
C SER A 93 -2.74 -11.04 1.84
N GLY A 94 -3.60 -10.96 0.82
CA GLY A 94 -4.99 -11.43 0.86
C GLY A 94 -6.06 -10.34 0.89
N LYS A 95 -5.68 -9.04 0.84
CA LYS A 95 -6.62 -7.89 0.91
C LYS A 95 -7.78 -7.98 -0.09
N SER A 96 -7.48 -8.07 -1.39
CA SER A 96 -8.50 -8.16 -2.44
C SER A 96 -9.31 -9.45 -2.35
N THR A 97 -8.72 -10.55 -1.87
CA THR A 97 -9.47 -11.79 -1.61
C THR A 97 -10.48 -11.60 -0.48
N LEU A 98 -10.10 -10.94 0.61
CA LEU A 98 -11.01 -10.60 1.71
C LEU A 98 -12.14 -9.69 1.23
N LEU A 99 -11.82 -8.64 0.45
CA LEU A 99 -12.84 -7.76 -0.14
C LEU A 99 -13.81 -8.53 -1.02
N LYS A 100 -13.32 -9.40 -1.91
CA LYS A 100 -14.17 -10.22 -2.79
C LYS A 100 -15.07 -11.16 -2.01
N ILE A 101 -14.62 -11.67 -0.87
CA ILE A 101 -15.44 -12.52 0.01
C ILE A 101 -16.52 -11.68 0.70
N VAL A 102 -16.17 -10.51 1.26
CA VAL A 102 -17.14 -9.61 1.90
C VAL A 102 -18.16 -9.08 0.88
N ALA A 103 -17.74 -8.80 -0.35
CA ALA A 103 -18.61 -8.39 -1.45
C ALA A 103 -19.50 -9.53 -2.00
N GLY A 104 -19.30 -10.78 -1.55
CA GLY A 104 -20.05 -11.94 -2.04
C GLY A 104 -19.64 -12.45 -3.42
N LEU A 105 -18.55 -11.94 -3.99
CA LEU A 105 -18.02 -12.35 -5.30
C LEU A 105 -17.31 -13.71 -5.24
N VAL A 106 -16.76 -14.06 -4.07
CA VAL A 106 -16.01 -15.31 -3.87
C VAL A 106 -16.46 -15.95 -2.57
N GLN A 107 -16.77 -17.25 -2.60
CA GLN A 107 -17.07 -17.99 -1.37
C GLN A 107 -15.78 -18.36 -0.62
N PRO A 108 -15.78 -18.29 0.73
CA PRO A 108 -14.67 -18.80 1.54
C PRO A 108 -14.56 -20.32 1.40
N SER A 109 -13.34 -20.86 1.57
CA SER A 109 -13.12 -22.32 1.60
C SER A 109 -13.51 -22.94 2.95
N ALA A 110 -13.41 -22.17 4.03
CA ALA A 110 -13.92 -22.49 5.37
C ALA A 110 -14.22 -21.19 6.14
N GLY A 111 -14.94 -21.30 7.25
CA GLY A 111 -15.41 -20.16 8.04
C GLY A 111 -16.76 -19.63 7.57
N GLN A 112 -17.18 -18.50 8.14
CA GLN A 112 -18.47 -17.86 7.81
C GLN A 112 -18.30 -16.37 7.59
N VAL A 113 -19.11 -15.82 6.69
CA VAL A 113 -19.21 -14.37 6.44
C VAL A 113 -20.67 -13.98 6.46
N ARG A 114 -20.99 -12.94 7.24
CA ARG A 114 -22.32 -12.33 7.33
C ARG A 114 -22.18 -10.84 7.03
N VAL A 115 -23.00 -10.36 6.12
CA VAL A 115 -23.01 -8.97 5.66
C VAL A 115 -24.45 -8.48 5.72
N ASN A 116 -24.69 -7.48 6.56
CA ASN A 116 -26.02 -7.02 6.93
C ASN A 116 -26.36 -5.68 6.27
N GLY A 117 -26.64 -5.71 4.97
CA GLY A 117 -27.05 -4.54 4.19
C GLY A 117 -26.64 -4.65 2.73
N ARG A 118 -27.06 -3.68 1.92
CA ARG A 118 -26.61 -3.60 0.53
C ARG A 118 -25.17 -3.11 0.49
N THR A 119 -24.30 -3.88 -0.16
CA THR A 119 -22.92 -3.53 -0.45
C THR A 119 -22.82 -2.81 -1.79
N ALA A 120 -22.22 -1.63 -1.82
CA ALA A 120 -21.63 -1.09 -3.05
C ALA A 120 -20.14 -1.38 -3.00
N ALA A 121 -19.63 -2.05 -4.02
CA ALA A 121 -18.22 -2.37 -4.12
C ALA A 121 -17.63 -1.61 -5.31
N LEU A 122 -16.75 -0.65 -5.03
CA LEU A 122 -15.88 -0.01 -6.02
C LEU A 122 -14.72 -0.94 -6.40
N LEU A 123 -15.03 -2.24 -6.51
CA LEU A 123 -14.14 -3.29 -6.98
C LEU A 123 -14.43 -3.44 -8.47
N GLU A 124 -13.40 -3.42 -9.31
CA GLU A 124 -13.55 -3.69 -10.75
C GLU A 124 -14.57 -2.74 -11.42
N LEU A 125 -14.36 -1.42 -11.23
CA LEU A 125 -15.19 -0.36 -11.80
C LEU A 125 -15.40 -0.57 -13.32
N GLY A 126 -16.65 -0.49 -13.76
CA GLY A 126 -17.05 -0.72 -15.15
C GLY A 126 -17.33 -2.19 -15.49
N SER A 127 -17.12 -3.11 -14.55
CA SER A 127 -17.61 -4.48 -14.68
C SER A 127 -19.14 -4.48 -14.82
N GLY A 128 -19.64 -5.21 -15.81
CA GLY A 128 -21.06 -5.25 -16.15
C GLY A 128 -21.52 -4.18 -17.14
N PHE A 129 -20.66 -3.28 -17.60
CA PHE A 129 -20.97 -2.45 -18.77
C PHE A 129 -20.92 -3.27 -20.06
N ASN A 130 -21.84 -2.96 -20.97
CA ASN A 130 -21.86 -3.47 -22.34
C ASN A 130 -21.26 -2.40 -23.27
N PRO A 131 -20.14 -2.69 -23.97
CA PRO A 131 -19.48 -1.75 -24.88
C PRO A 131 -20.38 -1.25 -26.02
N GLU A 132 -21.36 -2.06 -26.43
CA GLU A 132 -22.29 -1.71 -27.51
C GLU A 132 -23.44 -0.81 -27.05
N PHE A 133 -23.65 -0.68 -25.74
CA PHE A 133 -24.70 0.16 -25.16
C PHE A 133 -24.18 1.57 -24.91
N THR A 134 -25.10 2.54 -24.96
CA THR A 134 -24.86 3.93 -24.58
C THR A 134 -24.50 4.05 -23.10
N GLY A 135 -23.90 5.18 -22.69
CA GLY A 135 -23.70 5.48 -21.27
C GLY A 135 -24.99 5.43 -20.46
N ARG A 136 -26.08 5.96 -21.02
CA ARG A 136 -27.44 5.91 -20.44
C ARG A 136 -27.90 4.48 -20.20
N GLU A 137 -27.86 3.64 -21.22
CA GLU A 137 -28.26 2.23 -21.10
C GLU A 137 -27.40 1.47 -20.10
N ASN A 138 -26.10 1.77 -20.05
CA ASN A 138 -25.17 1.20 -19.09
C ASN A 138 -25.43 1.63 -17.64
N ILE A 139 -25.88 2.86 -17.39
CA ILE A 139 -26.36 3.27 -16.06
C ILE A 139 -27.49 2.32 -15.64
N TYR A 140 -28.50 2.13 -16.48
CA TYR A 140 -29.64 1.25 -16.16
C TYR A 140 -29.25 -0.23 -16.01
N LEU A 141 -28.39 -0.74 -16.89
CA LEU A 141 -27.88 -2.11 -16.82
C LEU A 141 -27.12 -2.34 -15.52
N ASN A 142 -26.18 -1.46 -15.18
CA ASN A 142 -25.38 -1.58 -13.97
C ASN A 142 -26.24 -1.44 -12.72
N GLY A 143 -27.18 -0.49 -12.70
CA GLY A 143 -28.15 -0.37 -11.61
C GLY A 143 -29.00 -1.62 -11.41
N ALA A 144 -29.42 -2.28 -12.49
CA ALA A 144 -30.14 -3.56 -12.41
C ALA A 144 -29.27 -4.69 -11.85
N ILE A 145 -27.99 -4.78 -12.25
CA ILE A 145 -27.02 -5.75 -11.70
C ILE A 145 -26.83 -5.52 -10.18
N LEU A 146 -26.82 -4.26 -9.74
CA LEU A 146 -26.72 -3.88 -8.33
C LEU A 146 -28.03 -4.04 -7.54
N GLY A 147 -29.11 -4.50 -8.19
CA GLY A 147 -30.42 -4.70 -7.54
C GLY A 147 -31.10 -3.39 -7.17
N ILE A 148 -30.86 -2.32 -7.93
CA ILE A 148 -31.46 -1.00 -7.73
C ILE A 148 -32.77 -0.92 -8.52
N PRO A 149 -33.90 -0.55 -7.87
CA PRO A 149 -35.14 -0.32 -8.58
C PRO A 149 -34.96 0.79 -9.63
N GLN A 150 -35.43 0.55 -10.86
CA GLN A 150 -35.29 1.49 -11.98
C GLN A 150 -35.81 2.90 -11.63
N GLN A 151 -36.88 3.00 -10.84
CA GLN A 151 -37.44 4.29 -10.40
C GLN A 151 -36.46 5.12 -9.56
N ARG A 152 -35.68 4.48 -8.67
CA ARG A 152 -34.64 5.15 -7.89
C ARG A 152 -33.52 5.65 -8.79
N LEU A 153 -33.13 4.83 -9.77
CA LEU A 153 -32.06 5.20 -10.69
C LEU A 153 -32.49 6.36 -11.61
N ARG A 154 -33.74 6.36 -12.09
CA ARG A 154 -34.31 7.50 -12.83
C ARG A 154 -34.27 8.79 -12.01
N ALA A 155 -34.61 8.73 -10.73
CA ALA A 155 -34.57 9.89 -9.84
C ALA A 155 -33.15 10.41 -9.55
N ARG A 156 -32.11 9.59 -9.77
CA ARG A 156 -30.70 9.94 -9.58
C ARG A 156 -29.96 10.14 -10.91
N PHE A 157 -30.63 9.96 -12.05
CA PHE A 157 -29.98 9.90 -13.35
C PHE A 157 -29.18 11.17 -13.65
N ASP A 158 -29.79 12.34 -13.50
CA ASP A 158 -29.13 13.62 -13.81
C ASP A 158 -27.93 13.86 -12.88
N ALA A 159 -28.05 13.51 -11.58
CA ALA A 159 -26.95 13.61 -10.63
C ALA A 159 -25.79 12.67 -10.97
N ILE A 160 -26.07 11.47 -11.49
CA ILE A 160 -25.04 10.53 -11.95
C ILE A 160 -24.30 11.10 -13.16
N VAL A 161 -25.02 11.66 -14.13
CA VAL A 161 -24.44 12.22 -15.35
C VAL A 161 -23.60 13.47 -15.05
N ASP A 162 -24.13 14.39 -14.23
CA ASP A 162 -23.46 15.61 -13.77
C ASP A 162 -22.19 15.29 -12.98
N PHE A 163 -22.26 14.33 -12.06
CA PHE A 163 -21.08 13.88 -11.32
C PHE A 163 -20.01 13.28 -12.23
N ALA A 164 -20.41 12.53 -13.27
CA ALA A 164 -19.49 11.92 -14.21
C ALA A 164 -18.86 12.91 -15.20
N GLU A 165 -19.45 14.10 -15.38
CA GLU A 165 -19.08 15.10 -16.40
C GLU A 165 -19.18 14.51 -17.82
N LEU A 166 -20.29 13.84 -18.13
CA LEU A 166 -20.51 13.10 -19.39
C LEU A 166 -21.79 13.48 -20.12
N GLU A 167 -22.32 14.68 -19.90
CA GLU A 167 -23.58 15.18 -20.47
C GLU A 167 -23.61 15.02 -22.00
N ASP A 168 -22.54 15.45 -22.67
CA ASP A 168 -22.42 15.41 -24.13
C ASP A 168 -22.17 13.98 -24.66
N PHE A 169 -21.71 13.06 -23.81
CA PHE A 169 -21.30 11.71 -24.21
C PHE A 169 -22.31 10.63 -23.81
N ILE A 170 -23.29 10.95 -22.96
CA ILE A 170 -24.12 9.95 -22.28
C ILE A 170 -24.92 9.05 -23.24
N ASP A 171 -25.29 9.60 -24.39
CA ASP A 171 -26.05 8.90 -25.44
C ASP A 171 -25.14 8.26 -26.52
N HIS A 172 -23.82 8.30 -26.34
CA HIS A 172 -22.85 7.59 -27.17
C HIS A 172 -22.54 6.20 -26.61
N PRO A 173 -22.29 5.19 -27.47
CA PRO A 173 -21.84 3.86 -27.04
C PRO A 173 -20.56 3.91 -26.19
N ILE A 174 -20.52 3.16 -25.08
CA ILE A 174 -19.36 3.18 -24.16
C ILE A 174 -18.04 2.76 -24.84
N LYS A 175 -18.06 1.96 -25.91
CA LYS A 175 -16.84 1.64 -26.67
C LYS A 175 -16.12 2.86 -27.25
N THR A 176 -16.78 4.02 -27.36
CA THR A 176 -16.14 5.28 -27.79
C THR A 176 -15.56 6.09 -26.64
N TYR A 177 -15.77 5.66 -25.38
CA TYR A 177 -15.31 6.36 -24.20
C TYR A 177 -13.83 6.09 -23.97
N SER A 178 -13.12 7.08 -23.43
CA SER A 178 -11.80 6.84 -22.85
C SER A 178 -11.92 5.98 -21.60
N THR A 179 -10.84 5.32 -21.19
CA THR A 179 -10.78 4.55 -19.94
C THR A 179 -11.16 5.40 -18.72
N GLY A 180 -10.79 6.69 -18.72
CA GLY A 180 -11.18 7.65 -17.68
C GLY A 180 -12.69 7.88 -17.64
N MET A 181 -13.34 8.12 -18.79
CA MET A 181 -14.79 8.33 -18.86
C MET A 181 -15.58 7.10 -18.39
N VAL A 182 -15.15 5.90 -18.78
CA VAL A 182 -15.76 4.64 -18.31
C VAL A 182 -15.67 4.55 -16.79
N ALA A 183 -14.50 4.82 -16.23
CA ALA A 183 -14.27 4.71 -14.80
C ALA A 183 -15.02 5.81 -14.01
N ARG A 184 -15.13 7.03 -14.55
CA ARG A 184 -15.97 8.12 -13.99
C ARG A 184 -17.43 7.73 -13.93
N LEU A 185 -17.99 7.20 -15.03
CA LEU A 185 -19.38 6.74 -15.08
C LEU A 185 -19.63 5.60 -14.10
N ALA A 186 -18.74 4.62 -14.06
CA ALA A 186 -18.85 3.49 -13.12
C ALA A 186 -18.83 3.96 -11.67
N PHE A 187 -17.93 4.87 -11.32
CA PHE A 187 -17.85 5.46 -9.99
C PHE A 187 -19.13 6.25 -9.67
N ALA A 188 -19.57 7.12 -10.58
CA ALA A 188 -20.77 7.94 -10.43
C ALA A 188 -22.02 7.09 -10.14
N VAL A 189 -22.22 5.99 -10.88
CA VAL A 189 -23.33 5.07 -10.62
C VAL A 189 -23.23 4.51 -9.21
N GLN A 190 -22.06 3.98 -8.81
CA GLN A 190 -21.87 3.30 -7.52
C GLN A 190 -22.03 4.20 -6.29
N VAL A 191 -21.61 5.47 -6.36
CA VAL A 191 -21.76 6.39 -5.22
C VAL A 191 -23.19 6.90 -5.03
N HIS A 192 -24.02 6.88 -6.07
CA HIS A 192 -25.41 7.34 -6.02
C HIS A 192 -26.43 6.22 -5.68
N VAL A 193 -25.96 5.03 -5.28
CA VAL A 193 -26.84 3.87 -4.97
C VAL A 193 -27.31 3.79 -3.51
N ASP A 194 -26.90 4.76 -2.68
CA ASP A 194 -27.16 4.85 -1.23
C ASP A 194 -26.82 3.52 -0.51
N PRO A 195 -25.54 3.08 -0.49
CA PRO A 195 -25.15 1.79 0.08
C PRO A 195 -25.13 1.81 1.62
N ALA A 196 -25.48 0.68 2.23
CA ALA A 196 -25.31 0.47 3.67
C ALA A 196 -23.84 0.17 4.02
N ILE A 197 -23.13 -0.46 3.08
CA ILE A 197 -21.72 -0.83 3.19
C ILE A 197 -21.03 -0.41 1.89
N LEU A 198 -20.02 0.44 2.00
CA LEU A 198 -19.17 0.85 0.89
C LEU A 198 -17.84 0.10 0.99
N ILE A 199 -17.48 -0.61 -0.07
CA ILE A 199 -16.20 -1.28 -0.22
C ILE A 199 -15.39 -0.52 -1.26
N VAL A 200 -14.19 -0.09 -0.88
CA VAL A 200 -13.30 0.68 -1.73
C VAL A 200 -11.99 -0.06 -1.85
N ASP A 201 -11.64 -0.48 -3.06
CA ASP A 201 -10.28 -0.87 -3.39
C ASP A 201 -9.48 0.37 -3.80
N GLU A 202 -8.17 0.21 -3.89
CA GLU A 202 -7.14 1.17 -4.34
C GLU A 202 -7.46 1.94 -5.65
N ALA A 203 -8.59 1.62 -6.29
CA ALA A 203 -9.22 2.27 -7.43
C ALA A 203 -9.80 3.67 -7.17
N LEU A 204 -9.57 4.31 -6.01
CA LEU A 204 -9.86 5.75 -5.88
C LEU A 204 -9.01 6.63 -6.80
N ALA A 205 -7.92 6.09 -7.35
CA ALA A 205 -7.08 6.76 -8.35
C ALA A 205 -7.71 6.81 -9.76
N VAL A 206 -9.04 6.88 -9.86
CA VAL A 206 -9.74 7.02 -11.14
C VAL A 206 -9.88 8.48 -11.52
N GLY A 207 -9.59 8.80 -12.78
CA GLY A 207 -9.74 10.15 -13.33
C GLY A 207 -8.53 11.06 -13.10
N ASP A 208 -8.73 12.36 -13.30
CA ASP A 208 -7.73 13.39 -13.04
C ASP A 208 -7.80 13.86 -11.57
N ALA A 209 -6.90 14.75 -11.18
CA ALA A 209 -6.85 15.28 -9.82
C ALA A 209 -8.16 15.99 -9.40
N SER A 210 -8.87 16.61 -10.34
CA SER A 210 -10.15 17.26 -10.08
C SER A 210 -11.23 16.23 -9.73
N PHE A 211 -11.33 15.16 -10.52
CA PHE A 211 -12.27 14.08 -10.26
C PHE A 211 -11.94 13.30 -8.99
N GLN A 212 -10.65 13.10 -8.69
CA GLN A 212 -10.23 12.48 -7.42
C GLN A 212 -10.67 13.30 -6.21
N ALA A 213 -10.56 14.63 -6.25
CA ALA A 213 -11.06 15.50 -5.20
C ALA A 213 -12.58 15.39 -5.04
N LYS A 214 -13.34 15.36 -6.15
CA LYS A 214 -14.79 15.10 -6.14
C LYS A 214 -15.13 13.73 -5.53
N ALA A 215 -14.38 12.70 -5.91
CA ALA A 215 -14.54 11.33 -5.41
C ALA A 215 -14.31 11.24 -3.89
N ILE A 216 -13.30 11.94 -3.37
CA ILE A 216 -13.05 12.05 -1.94
C ILE A 216 -14.22 12.72 -1.23
N SER A 217 -14.66 13.89 -1.70
CA SER A 217 -15.75 14.65 -1.08
C SER A 217 -17.06 13.86 -1.02
N ILE A 218 -17.43 13.14 -2.09
CA ILE A 218 -18.66 12.34 -2.10
C ILE A 218 -18.54 11.11 -1.17
N ILE A 219 -17.36 10.53 -1.04
CA ILE A 219 -17.13 9.45 -0.07
C ILE A 219 -17.31 9.98 1.34
N GLU A 220 -16.71 11.11 1.70
CA GLU A 220 -16.92 11.74 3.00
C GLU A 220 -18.40 12.02 3.29
N GLU A 221 -19.14 12.52 2.29
CA GLU A 221 -20.58 12.73 2.41
C GLU A 221 -21.34 11.42 2.68
N ILE A 222 -21.00 10.34 1.98
CA ILE A 222 -21.60 9.01 2.19
C ILE A 222 -21.28 8.48 3.60
N LEU A 223 -20.05 8.64 4.07
CA LEU A 223 -19.65 8.21 5.42
C LEU A 223 -20.37 9.01 6.51
N ASN A 224 -20.53 10.32 6.31
CA ASN A 224 -21.27 11.19 7.24
C ASN A 224 -22.75 10.82 7.38
N ARG A 225 -23.32 10.06 6.42
CA ARG A 225 -24.67 9.50 6.51
C ARG A 225 -24.75 8.21 7.35
N GLY A 226 -23.64 7.74 7.91
CA GLY A 226 -23.56 6.51 8.70
C GLY A 226 -23.35 5.24 7.87
N THR A 227 -22.87 5.36 6.64
CA THR A 227 -22.49 4.21 5.81
C THR A 227 -21.24 3.52 6.39
N THR A 228 -21.25 2.20 6.43
CA THR A 228 -20.10 1.40 6.89
C THR A 228 -19.05 1.33 5.80
N LEU A 229 -17.76 1.53 6.12
CA LEU A 229 -16.69 1.52 5.12
C LEU A 229 -15.72 0.35 5.32
N LEU A 230 -15.39 -0.31 4.21
CA LEU A 230 -14.24 -1.20 4.12
C LEU A 230 -13.27 -0.66 3.08
N PHE A 231 -12.10 -0.24 3.52
CA PHE A 231 -11.14 0.50 2.71
C PHE A 231 -9.82 -0.26 2.55
N VAL A 232 -9.43 -0.58 1.32
CA VAL A 232 -8.10 -1.12 1.00
C VAL A 232 -7.31 -0.03 0.28
N SER A 233 -6.14 0.30 0.82
CA SER A 233 -5.20 1.20 0.14
C SER A 233 -3.76 0.94 0.59
N HIS A 234 -2.80 1.20 -0.30
CA HIS A 234 -1.39 1.32 0.06
C HIS A 234 -1.03 2.73 0.57
N ASP A 235 -1.92 3.71 0.38
CA ASP A 235 -1.75 5.07 0.90
C ASP A 235 -2.25 5.14 2.35
N MET A 236 -1.30 5.20 3.28
CA MET A 236 -1.58 5.26 4.71
C MET A 236 -2.23 6.58 5.13
N GLN A 237 -2.09 7.66 4.36
CA GLN A 237 -2.75 8.93 4.66
C GLN A 237 -4.26 8.80 4.43
N MET A 238 -4.65 8.20 3.31
CA MET A 238 -6.07 7.92 2.99
C MET A 238 -6.68 6.96 4.00
N VAL A 239 -5.96 5.90 4.39
CA VAL A 239 -6.43 4.98 5.43
C VAL A 239 -6.67 5.72 6.76
N ARG A 240 -5.76 6.62 7.16
CA ARG A 240 -5.92 7.43 8.39
C ARG A 240 -7.02 8.47 8.29
N ALA A 241 -7.29 8.99 7.10
CA ALA A 241 -8.35 9.98 6.88
C ALA A 241 -9.74 9.37 6.98
N PHE A 242 -9.95 8.18 6.38
CA PHE A 242 -11.28 7.58 6.31
C PHE A 242 -11.57 6.53 7.37
N CYS A 243 -10.55 5.92 7.99
CA CYS A 243 -10.74 4.75 8.87
C CYS A 243 -10.37 5.05 10.32
N ASN A 244 -11.26 4.72 11.25
CA ASN A 244 -11.00 4.76 12.68
C ASN A 244 -10.30 3.47 13.18
N ARG A 245 -10.55 2.35 12.51
CA ARG A 245 -9.95 1.05 12.80
C ARG A 245 -9.22 0.52 11.59
N ALA A 246 -8.21 -0.32 11.80
CA ALA A 246 -7.56 -1.04 10.71
C ALA A 246 -7.15 -2.46 11.09
N ILE A 247 -6.89 -3.27 10.06
CA ILE A 247 -6.21 -4.56 10.16
C ILE A 247 -4.97 -4.59 9.28
N TYR A 248 -3.93 -5.26 9.75
CA TYR A 248 -2.75 -5.56 8.97
C TYR A 248 -2.74 -7.04 8.59
N LEU A 249 -2.84 -7.31 7.28
CA LEU A 249 -2.74 -8.66 6.71
C LEU A 249 -1.33 -8.93 6.20
N ARG A 250 -0.80 -10.13 6.49
CA ARG A 250 0.47 -10.62 5.94
C ARG A 250 0.36 -12.13 5.66
N LYS A 251 0.68 -12.53 4.43
CA LYS A 251 0.62 -13.94 3.97
C LYS A 251 -0.71 -14.64 4.36
N GLY A 252 -1.83 -13.94 4.16
CA GLY A 252 -3.18 -14.46 4.44
C GLY A 252 -3.61 -14.44 5.90
N ARG A 253 -2.74 -14.05 6.84
CA ARG A 253 -3.06 -13.96 8.28
C ARG A 253 -3.17 -12.53 8.75
N MET A 254 -4.02 -12.31 9.75
CA MET A 254 -4.12 -11.03 10.46
C MET A 254 -3.01 -10.94 11.51
N VAL A 255 -2.11 -9.97 11.34
CA VAL A 255 -0.97 -9.74 12.23
C VAL A 255 -1.36 -8.87 13.41
N VAL A 256 -2.05 -7.76 13.14
CA VAL A 256 -2.57 -6.84 14.15
C VAL A 256 -3.89 -6.25 13.66
N ALA A 257 -4.77 -5.96 14.62
CA ALA A 257 -6.03 -5.26 14.41
C ALA A 257 -6.25 -4.30 15.58
N GLY A 258 -6.75 -3.10 15.31
CA GLY A 258 -6.87 -2.07 16.33
C GLY A 258 -7.13 -0.70 15.75
N GLU A 259 -6.69 0.34 16.45
CA GLU A 259 -6.74 1.71 15.98
C GLU A 259 -5.86 1.89 14.73
N THR A 260 -6.33 2.69 13.78
CA THR A 260 -5.66 2.90 12.50
C THR A 260 -4.22 3.39 12.65
N GLU A 261 -3.94 4.29 13.59
CA GLU A 261 -2.59 4.84 13.77
C GLU A 261 -1.59 3.78 14.24
N GLU A 262 -1.98 2.91 15.18
CA GLU A 262 -1.14 1.82 15.67
C GLU A 262 -0.86 0.79 14.57
N VAL A 263 -1.91 0.37 13.86
CA VAL A 263 -1.83 -0.64 12.81
C VAL A 263 -0.98 -0.14 11.63
N THR A 264 -1.19 1.10 11.18
CA THR A 264 -0.40 1.68 10.08
C THR A 264 1.06 1.87 10.49
N ARG A 265 1.34 2.30 11.73
CA ARG A 265 2.71 2.38 12.26
C ARG A 265 3.39 1.02 12.26
N ARG A 266 2.69 -0.03 12.73
CA ARG A 266 3.21 -1.39 12.73
C ARG A 266 3.52 -1.89 11.33
N TYR A 267 2.61 -1.67 10.38
CA TYR A 267 2.82 -2.03 8.98
C TYR A 267 4.05 -1.33 8.38
N ILE A 268 4.21 -0.02 8.58
CA ILE A 268 5.36 0.75 8.07
C ILE A 268 6.67 0.21 8.66
N PHE A 269 6.69 -0.08 9.96
CA PHE A 269 7.86 -0.64 10.63
C PHE A 269 8.24 -2.02 10.04
N ASP A 270 7.28 -2.93 9.92
CA ASP A 270 7.52 -4.28 9.39
C ASP A 270 7.95 -4.23 7.91
N ALA A 271 7.34 -3.37 7.09
CA ALA A 271 7.72 -3.18 5.69
C ALA A 271 9.15 -2.62 5.55
N HIS A 272 9.57 -1.75 6.47
CA HIS A 272 10.92 -1.22 6.48
C HIS A 272 11.95 -2.29 6.90
N GLN A 273 11.64 -3.09 7.93
CA GLN A 273 12.51 -4.20 8.33
C GLN A 273 12.67 -5.26 7.23
N GLU A 274 11.60 -5.58 6.49
CA GLU A 274 11.67 -6.48 5.34
C GLU A 274 12.62 -5.96 4.26
N ARG A 275 12.57 -4.67 3.92
CA ARG A 275 13.52 -4.05 2.98
C ARG A 275 14.97 -4.13 3.47
N LEU A 276 15.21 -3.89 4.76
CA LEU A 276 16.57 -3.95 5.33
C LEU A 276 17.13 -5.38 5.40
N SER A 277 16.28 -6.37 5.65
CA SER A 277 16.66 -7.78 5.73
C SER A 277 16.87 -8.42 4.35
N SER A 278 16.06 -8.07 3.35
CA SER A 278 16.29 -8.51 1.97
C SER A 278 17.62 -7.96 1.41
N GLN A 279 18.01 -6.75 1.81
CA GLN A 279 19.32 -6.17 1.50
C GLN A 279 20.50 -6.86 2.20
N ARG A 280 20.30 -7.47 3.37
CA ARG A 280 21.36 -8.24 4.08
C ARG A 280 21.54 -9.66 3.56
N GLY A 281 20.49 -10.28 3.01
CA GLY A 281 20.53 -11.64 2.46
C GLY A 281 21.22 -11.76 1.09
N SER A 282 21.37 -10.65 0.37
CA SER A 282 22.11 -10.54 -0.88
C SER A 282 23.56 -10.09 -0.66
N ALA A 283 24.24 -10.62 0.38
CA ALA A 283 25.68 -10.45 0.58
C ALA A 283 26.50 -11.37 -0.35
N GLY A 284 26.08 -11.46 -1.62
CA GLY A 284 26.92 -11.87 -2.73
C GLY A 284 27.10 -10.64 -3.59
N LEU A 285 28.35 -10.17 -3.72
CA LEU A 285 28.80 -9.00 -4.49
C LEU A 285 28.03 -8.85 -5.82
N VAL A 286 26.94 -8.10 -5.79
CA VAL A 286 26.28 -7.52 -6.96
C VAL A 286 25.91 -6.10 -6.55
N GLU A 287 26.76 -5.17 -6.96
CA GLU A 287 26.47 -3.75 -7.04
C GLU A 287 25.26 -3.59 -7.99
N ARG A 288 24.09 -3.19 -7.48
CA ARG A 288 22.97 -2.63 -8.27
C ARG A 288 21.85 -1.99 -7.42
N ASP A 289 21.75 -0.68 -7.58
CA ASP A 289 20.58 0.21 -7.62
C ASP A 289 19.45 0.09 -6.58
N THR A 290 19.66 0.75 -5.43
CA THR A 290 18.57 1.38 -4.68
C THR A 290 18.27 2.75 -5.27
N HIS A 291 17.06 2.93 -5.85
CA HIS A 291 16.49 4.16 -6.44
C HIS A 291 17.46 5.34 -6.60
N PHE A 292 18.36 5.17 -7.56
CA PHE A 292 19.31 6.17 -8.00
C PHE A 292 18.65 6.99 -9.11
N VAL A 293 18.59 8.32 -8.95
CA VAL A 293 18.37 9.23 -10.09
C VAL A 293 19.57 10.14 -10.11
N GLY A 294 20.56 9.81 -10.94
CA GLY A 294 21.79 10.57 -11.06
C GLY A 294 22.84 9.96 -11.96
N SER A 295 23.80 10.77 -12.39
CA SER A 295 24.90 10.37 -13.28
C SER A 295 25.91 9.44 -12.58
N ASP A 296 26.55 8.53 -13.33
CA ASP A 296 27.49 7.47 -12.88
C ASP A 296 28.73 7.94 -12.07
N GLY A 297 28.82 9.24 -11.74
CA GLY A 297 29.97 9.87 -11.09
C GLY A 297 29.83 10.18 -9.60
N ILE A 298 28.63 10.15 -9.00
CA ILE A 298 28.41 10.60 -7.62
C ILE A 298 28.06 9.42 -6.71
N ARG A 299 28.76 9.24 -5.59
CA ARG A 299 28.53 8.13 -4.65
C ARG A 299 28.62 8.62 -3.20
N VAL A 300 27.78 8.09 -2.31
CA VAL A 300 28.00 8.23 -0.87
C VAL A 300 28.72 6.98 -0.39
N VAL A 301 29.88 7.18 0.23
CA VAL A 301 30.77 6.12 0.74
C VAL A 301 30.24 5.60 2.07
N GLU A 302 29.88 6.52 2.97
CA GLU A 302 29.32 6.19 4.27
C GLU A 302 28.37 7.30 4.74
N ALA A 303 27.30 6.90 5.44
CA ALA A 303 26.41 7.81 6.12
C ALA A 303 26.20 7.28 7.54
N SER A 304 26.53 8.08 8.54
CA SER A 304 26.38 7.69 9.95
C SER A 304 25.76 8.80 10.78
N ALA A 305 25.12 8.40 11.86
CA ALA A 305 24.46 9.24 12.83
C ALA A 305 24.97 8.86 14.23
N GLY A 306 25.40 9.83 15.02
CA GLY A 306 26.00 9.59 16.34
C GLY A 306 27.28 8.74 16.33
N GLY A 307 28.04 8.79 15.23
CA GLY A 307 29.36 8.18 15.12
C GLY A 307 29.41 6.83 14.39
N ARG A 308 28.36 5.97 14.42
CA ARG A 308 28.30 4.69 13.66
C ARG A 308 26.90 4.14 13.33
N CYS A 309 25.81 4.84 13.67
CA CYS A 309 24.45 4.29 13.54
C CYS A 309 23.69 4.85 12.32
N ARG A 310 22.79 4.08 11.71
CA ARG A 310 21.88 4.59 10.65
C ARG A 310 20.56 5.15 11.19
N HIS A 311 20.29 4.86 12.47
CA HIS A 311 19.13 5.33 13.20
C HIS A 311 19.57 5.87 14.57
N LEU A 312 19.12 7.08 14.92
CA LEU A 312 19.33 7.70 16.23
C LEU A 312 18.02 7.76 17.00
N THR A 313 18.08 7.49 18.29
CA THR A 313 16.97 7.78 19.21
C THR A 313 17.43 8.92 20.09
N VAL A 314 16.66 10.00 20.13
CA VAL A 314 17.01 11.23 20.86
C VAL A 314 15.83 11.79 21.63
N ASP A 315 16.15 12.47 22.72
CA ASP A 315 15.18 13.27 23.46
C ASP A 315 15.02 14.67 22.84
N PHE A 316 13.88 15.31 23.10
CA PHE A 316 13.62 16.67 22.63
C PHE A 316 14.70 17.64 23.14
N GLY A 317 15.32 18.38 22.22
CA GLY A 317 16.37 19.35 22.52
C GLY A 317 17.80 18.78 22.59
N GLU A 318 17.99 17.48 22.41
CA GLU A 318 19.33 16.89 22.30
C GLU A 318 20.02 17.26 20.96
N GLU A 319 21.35 17.28 20.97
CA GLU A 319 22.14 17.49 19.76
C GLU A 319 22.38 16.17 19.02
N MET A 320 22.14 16.20 17.71
CA MET A 320 22.38 15.10 16.78
C MET A 320 23.46 15.50 15.79
N ASN A 321 24.32 14.55 15.47
CA ASN A 321 25.33 14.69 14.42
C ASN A 321 25.08 13.63 13.33
N PHE A 322 25.06 14.09 12.07
CA PHE A 322 25.05 13.27 10.87
C PHE A 322 26.33 13.52 10.06
N LEU A 323 27.06 12.44 9.76
CA LEU A 323 28.25 12.46 8.93
C LEU A 323 27.94 11.81 7.58
N PHE A 324 28.20 12.54 6.49
CA PHE A 324 28.04 12.04 5.12
C PHE A 324 29.37 12.07 4.38
N GLU A 325 29.91 10.91 4.04
CA GLU A 325 31.08 10.79 3.16
C GLU A 325 30.63 10.69 1.71
N ILE A 326 31.00 11.68 0.90
CA ILE A 326 30.50 11.83 -0.47
C ILE A 326 31.71 11.88 -1.41
N PHE A 327 31.63 11.13 -2.50
CA PHE A 327 32.51 11.22 -3.65
C PHE A 327 31.74 11.82 -4.82
N VAL A 328 32.27 12.90 -5.41
CA VAL A 328 31.67 13.57 -6.57
C VAL A 328 32.68 13.56 -7.72
N GLY A 329 32.57 12.57 -8.60
CA GLY A 329 33.45 12.40 -9.76
C GLY A 329 32.97 13.08 -11.04
N ALA A 330 31.80 13.74 -11.02
CA ALA A 330 31.28 14.51 -12.14
C ALA A 330 31.80 15.96 -12.10
N GLU A 331 32.18 16.52 -13.27
CA GLU A 331 32.50 17.95 -13.37
C GLU A 331 31.23 18.78 -13.22
N MET A 332 31.26 19.75 -12.30
CA MET A 332 30.11 20.60 -11.97
C MET A 332 30.54 22.07 -11.86
N ALA A 333 29.73 22.97 -12.43
CA ALA A 333 29.99 24.40 -12.37
C ALA A 333 29.67 24.95 -10.97
N HIS A 334 28.55 24.60 -10.37
CA HIS A 334 28.14 25.10 -9.06
C HIS A 334 27.63 23.96 -8.19
N PRO A 335 28.53 23.07 -7.74
CA PRO A 335 28.11 21.90 -6.97
C PRO A 335 27.57 22.31 -5.61
N ARG A 336 26.35 21.84 -5.31
CA ARG A 336 25.67 22.04 -4.03
C ARG A 336 25.13 20.72 -3.51
N VAL A 337 25.18 20.59 -2.19
CA VAL A 337 24.60 19.47 -1.44
C VAL A 337 23.38 19.98 -0.69
N PHE A 338 22.27 19.26 -0.76
CA PHE A 338 21.05 19.55 -0.04
C PHE A 338 20.88 18.46 1.01
N VAL A 339 20.70 18.87 2.26
CA VAL A 339 20.35 18.01 3.38
C VAL A 339 18.93 18.35 3.76
N ASP A 340 17.99 17.43 3.55
CA ASP A 340 16.58 17.62 3.86
C ASP A 340 16.14 16.70 5.00
N ILE A 341 15.30 17.21 5.90
CA ILE A 341 14.58 16.43 6.90
C ILE A 341 13.16 16.22 6.45
N LEU A 342 12.72 14.97 6.49
CA LEU A 342 11.36 14.57 6.16
C LEU A 342 10.69 13.90 7.35
N ASP A 343 9.37 14.03 7.44
CA ASP A 343 8.58 13.27 8.39
C ASP A 343 8.40 11.80 7.95
N GLY A 344 7.74 10.99 8.78
CA GLY A 344 7.40 9.60 8.47
C GLY A 344 6.47 9.43 7.26
N LYS A 345 5.88 10.50 6.75
CA LYS A 345 5.02 10.56 5.56
C LYS A 345 5.77 11.06 4.31
N GLY A 346 7.04 11.44 4.42
CA GLY A 346 7.86 11.96 3.32
C GLY A 346 7.62 13.44 3.01
N LEU A 347 6.93 14.19 3.88
CA LEU A 347 6.78 15.63 3.79
C LEU A 347 8.10 16.31 4.16
N HIS A 348 8.56 17.25 3.34
CA HIS A 348 9.75 18.05 3.63
C HIS A 348 9.46 19.03 4.76
N LEU A 349 10.16 18.87 5.89
CA LEU A 349 10.00 19.73 7.07
C LEU A 349 11.02 20.87 7.09
N ALA A 350 12.29 20.55 6.83
CA ALA A 350 13.39 21.51 6.87
C ALA A 350 14.52 21.06 5.95
N GLY A 351 15.37 21.98 5.49
CA GLY A 351 16.56 21.60 4.73
C GLY A 351 17.61 22.68 4.67
N ARG A 352 18.84 22.28 4.34
CA ARG A 352 20.00 23.15 4.21
C ARG A 352 20.69 22.90 2.88
N VAL A 353 20.98 23.98 2.18
CA VAL A 353 21.83 23.95 0.98
C VAL A 353 23.26 24.30 1.40
N VAL A 354 24.19 23.41 1.12
CA VAL A 354 25.62 23.54 1.43
C VAL A 354 26.36 23.64 0.11
N SER A 355 27.18 24.68 -0.07
CA SER A 355 28.07 24.76 -1.23
C SER A 355 29.16 23.70 -1.08
N LEU A 356 29.40 22.92 -2.14
CA LEU A 356 30.55 22.03 -2.24
C LEU A 356 31.68 22.79 -2.96
N PRO A 357 32.83 23.06 -2.33
CA PRO A 357 33.96 23.65 -3.03
C PRO A 357 34.45 22.79 -4.19
N ARG A 358 34.71 23.38 -5.36
CA ARG A 358 35.14 22.65 -6.56
C ARG A 358 36.44 21.84 -6.38
N HIS A 359 37.32 22.24 -5.46
CA HIS A 359 38.57 21.52 -5.20
C HIS A 359 38.38 20.17 -4.46
N TYR A 360 37.14 19.88 -4.03
CA TYR A 360 36.74 18.59 -3.47
C TYR A 360 36.12 17.65 -4.52
N LEU A 361 35.91 18.11 -5.75
CA LEU A 361 35.54 17.21 -6.86
C LEU A 361 36.65 16.17 -7.07
N HIS A 362 36.26 14.97 -7.49
CA HIS A 362 37.10 13.79 -7.65
C HIS A 362 37.81 13.31 -6.37
N LYS A 363 37.39 13.79 -5.20
CA LYS A 363 37.86 13.32 -3.88
C LYS A 363 36.68 12.84 -3.05
N THR A 364 36.96 11.96 -2.09
CA THR A 364 36.02 11.66 -1.01
C THR A 364 36.13 12.75 0.04
N VAL A 365 35.00 13.32 0.43
CA VAL A 365 34.92 14.35 1.47
C VAL A 365 33.77 14.08 2.42
N ALA A 366 33.95 14.44 3.69
CA ALA A 366 32.94 14.26 4.70
C ALA A 366 32.21 15.58 5.01
N LEU A 367 30.89 15.52 5.12
CA LEU A 367 30.03 16.62 5.56
C LEU A 367 29.49 16.28 6.95
N ASP A 368 29.93 17.03 7.97
CA ASP A 368 29.39 17.01 9.34
C ASP A 368 28.18 17.95 9.39
N VAL A 369 27.02 17.42 9.78
CA VAL A 369 25.77 18.16 9.95
C VAL A 369 25.28 18.00 11.37
N ARG A 370 25.21 19.11 12.11
CA ARG A 370 24.72 19.15 13.49
C ARG A 370 23.36 19.81 13.58
N ILE A 371 22.47 19.17 14.31
CA ILE A 371 21.06 19.52 14.38
C ILE A 371 20.58 19.30 15.80
N ARG A 372 19.81 20.24 16.35
CA ARG A 372 19.11 20.03 17.62
C ARG A 372 17.73 19.41 17.38
N ALA A 373 17.37 18.40 18.17
CA ALA A 373 16.11 17.66 18.07
C ALA A 373 14.89 18.49 18.54
N ALA A 374 14.56 19.54 17.80
CA ALA A 374 13.46 20.47 18.10
C ALA A 374 12.18 20.10 17.32
N LEU A 375 11.84 18.81 17.28
CA LEU A 375 10.67 18.26 16.57
C LEU A 375 9.77 17.50 17.55
N GLN A 376 8.48 17.35 17.21
CA GLN A 376 7.57 16.55 18.02
C GLN A 376 7.98 15.08 18.04
N LYS A 377 7.37 14.33 18.96
CA LYS A 377 7.51 12.87 19.01
C LYS A 377 7.20 12.25 17.64
N GLY A 378 8.16 11.52 17.08
CA GLY A 378 8.00 10.93 15.76
C GLY A 378 9.32 10.46 15.15
N ILE A 379 9.19 9.73 14.04
CA ILE A 379 10.32 9.24 13.25
C ILE A 379 10.50 10.17 12.05
N TYR A 380 11.73 10.64 11.88
CA TYR A 380 12.17 11.55 10.84
C TYR A 380 13.26 10.91 9.99
N ARG A 381 13.34 11.32 8.73
CA ARG A 381 14.32 10.83 7.74
C ARG A 381 15.21 11.97 7.28
N VAL A 382 16.47 11.67 7.00
CA VAL A 382 17.41 12.60 6.40
C VAL A 382 17.69 12.17 4.96
N ARG A 383 17.47 13.09 4.03
CA ARG A 383 17.72 12.92 2.59
C ARG A 383 18.89 13.78 2.18
N LEU A 384 19.74 13.23 1.34
CA LEU A 384 20.87 13.92 0.74
C LEU A 384 20.67 14.04 -0.78
N ARG A 385 20.92 15.22 -1.32
CA ARG A 385 20.89 15.48 -2.77
C ARG A 385 22.14 16.21 -3.19
N VAL A 386 22.67 15.91 -4.37
CA VAL A 386 23.75 16.66 -4.99
C VAL A 386 23.25 17.21 -6.32
N ALA A 387 23.40 18.51 -6.54
CA ALA A 387 22.94 19.17 -7.74
C ALA A 387 23.92 20.26 -8.19
N ASP A 388 23.93 20.52 -9.50
CA ASP A 388 24.60 21.68 -10.06
C ASP A 388 23.59 22.83 -10.10
N ALA A 389 23.85 23.88 -9.31
CA ALA A 389 22.89 24.96 -9.10
C ALA A 389 23.57 26.32 -9.27
N SER A 390 23.44 26.88 -10.48
CA SER A 390 23.89 28.24 -10.81
C SER A 390 23.02 29.31 -10.14
N SER A 391 21.75 29.00 -9.85
CA SER A 391 20.84 29.83 -9.03
C SER A 391 19.76 28.96 -8.36
N LEU A 392 19.00 29.51 -7.40
CA LEU A 392 17.87 28.81 -6.76
C LEU A 392 16.75 28.39 -7.74
N HIS A 393 16.72 28.97 -8.94
CA HIS A 393 15.73 28.70 -9.98
C HIS A 393 16.27 27.82 -11.12
N ALA A 394 17.57 27.50 -11.12
CA ALA A 394 18.24 26.70 -12.13
C ALA A 394 19.06 25.60 -11.46
N ILE A 395 18.36 24.56 -10.99
CA ILE A 395 18.93 23.41 -10.29
C ILE A 395 18.90 22.21 -11.24
N SER A 396 20.06 21.77 -11.70
CA SER A 396 20.23 20.50 -12.40
C SER A 396 20.53 19.43 -11.36
N MET A 397 19.51 18.65 -11.00
CA MET A 397 19.65 17.54 -10.07
C MET A 397 20.56 16.45 -10.67
N GLN A 398 21.74 16.26 -10.08
CA GLN A 398 22.74 15.32 -10.57
C GLN A 398 22.73 14.00 -9.81
N TRP A 399 22.28 14.01 -8.55
CA TRP A 399 22.16 12.83 -7.72
C TRP A 399 21.14 13.05 -6.60
N ARG A 400 20.34 12.03 -6.33
CA ARG A 400 19.38 12.01 -5.22
C ARG A 400 19.43 10.64 -4.57
N HIS A 401 19.55 10.62 -3.24
CA HIS A 401 19.36 9.41 -2.47
C HIS A 401 18.30 9.63 -1.40
N ASP A 402 17.22 8.89 -1.55
CA ASP A 402 16.17 8.84 -0.57
C ASP A 402 16.55 7.77 0.46
N GLU A 403 16.56 8.13 1.74
CA GLU A 403 16.65 7.20 2.89
C GLU A 403 18.04 6.63 3.23
N MET A 404 18.97 7.48 3.69
CA MET A 404 20.24 7.02 4.27
C MET A 404 20.25 6.96 5.80
N LEU A 405 19.67 7.97 6.45
CA LEU A 405 19.69 8.12 7.91
C LEU A 405 18.30 8.47 8.43
N SER A 406 18.00 8.07 9.66
CA SER A 406 16.75 8.39 10.36
C SER A 406 16.99 8.69 11.83
N PHE A 407 16.05 9.40 12.46
CA PHE A 407 16.06 9.59 13.90
C PHE A 407 14.64 9.58 14.47
N GLU A 408 14.49 9.14 15.71
CA GLU A 408 13.25 9.14 16.46
C GLU A 408 13.35 10.09 17.65
N VAL A 409 12.41 11.02 17.74
CA VAL A 409 12.20 11.83 18.95
C VAL A 409 11.20 11.10 19.84
N THR A 410 11.61 10.76 21.06
CA THR A 410 10.88 9.85 21.98
C THR A 410 9.87 10.56 22.87
N ARG A 411 10.19 11.77 23.34
CA ARG A 411 9.39 12.56 24.28
C ARG A 411 8.37 13.42 23.54
N ASP A 412 7.13 13.42 24.03
CA ASP A 412 6.09 14.33 23.52
C ASP A 412 6.36 15.73 24.08
N SER A 413 6.60 16.69 23.19
CA SER A 413 6.88 18.08 23.54
C SER A 413 5.63 18.97 23.45
N ARG A 414 4.42 18.39 23.35
CA ARG A 414 3.16 19.15 23.23
C ARG A 414 2.87 20.10 24.39
N GLU A 415 3.35 19.78 25.60
CA GLU A 415 3.24 20.67 26.77
C GLU A 415 4.15 21.90 26.64
N ASP A 416 5.23 21.77 25.87
CA ASP A 416 6.22 22.83 25.62
C ASP A 416 5.98 23.54 24.26
N PHE A 417 5.19 22.94 23.34
CA PHE A 417 5.18 23.35 21.93
C PHE A 417 3.97 22.89 21.08
N LEU A 418 3.41 23.83 20.29
CA LEU A 418 2.26 23.62 19.39
C LEU A 418 2.49 24.10 17.93
N GLY A 419 3.67 24.63 17.56
CA GLY A 419 3.87 25.47 16.36
C GLY A 419 4.99 25.05 15.40
N LEU A 420 5.68 26.03 14.79
CA LEU A 420 6.89 25.85 13.98
C LEU A 420 8.10 26.41 14.75
N PHE A 421 9.20 25.65 14.83
CA PHE A 421 10.45 26.10 15.45
C PHE A 421 11.58 26.11 14.40
N PRO A 422 12.55 27.04 14.49
CA PRO A 422 13.75 26.96 13.67
C PRO A 422 14.49 25.66 13.99
N LEU A 423 14.82 24.90 12.95
CA LEU A 423 15.65 23.71 13.07
C LEU A 423 17.02 24.06 12.46
N PRO A 424 17.91 24.73 13.23
CA PRO A 424 19.20 25.15 12.72
C PRO A 424 20.03 23.92 12.37
N MET A 425 20.62 23.96 11.18
CA MET A 425 21.56 22.95 10.69
C MET A 425 22.92 23.61 10.57
N GLU A 426 23.84 23.26 11.45
CA GLU A 426 25.24 23.64 11.33
C GLU A 426 25.94 22.62 10.42
N THR A 427 26.75 23.10 9.48
CA THR A 427 27.35 22.24 8.46
C THR A 427 28.84 22.56 8.30
N ARG A 428 29.71 21.55 8.37
CA ARG A 428 31.15 21.69 8.19
C ARG A 428 31.69 20.60 7.26
N TRP A 429 32.53 20.99 6.29
CA TRP A 429 33.28 20.04 5.49
C TRP A 429 34.53 19.58 6.24
N ILE A 430 34.78 18.27 6.24
CA ILE A 430 35.97 17.61 6.78
C ILE A 430 36.67 16.93 5.61
N ALA A 431 37.92 17.31 5.36
CA ALA A 431 38.76 16.69 4.34
C ALA A 431 39.78 15.77 5.02
N ASP A 432 40.13 14.65 4.39
CA ASP A 432 41.18 13.76 4.87
C ASP A 432 42.46 14.56 5.18
N GLY A 433 42.83 14.63 6.46
CA GLY A 433 44.12 15.15 6.91
C GLY A 433 44.18 16.52 7.62
N GLN A 434 43.08 17.05 8.18
CA GLN A 434 43.16 18.14 9.17
C GLN A 434 42.16 17.96 10.31
N ASP A 435 42.69 17.68 11.51
CA ASP A 435 42.02 17.81 12.81
C ASP A 435 41.66 19.28 13.13
#